data_AF-A0A7W6HT30-F1
#
_entry.id   AF-A0A7W6HT30-F1
#
_cell.length_a   1.000
_cell.length_b   1.000
_cell.length_c   1.000
_cell.angle_alpha   90.00
_cell.angle_beta   90.00
_cell.angle_gamma   90.00
#
_symmetry.space_group_name_H-M   'P 1'
#
loop_
_entity.id
_entity.type
_entity.pdbx_description
1 polymer ?
#
loop_
_entity_poly.entity_id
_entity_poly.type
_entity_poly.pdbx_seq_one_letter_code
_entity_poly.pdbx_strand_id
1 'polypeptide(L)'
;MKKIIILLLCVVVYCACQDDDDKWIKPEISFSDFQDPRDMNTYKCVTIGGQTWMAENLKYRSPQGGRDGCYTYGEEKMRDQDITINVKIWSDSIHAAEDRGELEGKIGSFTIVVLLEMWVNSYNYSPDYATSNFEEFYGAMYPDALAALKRINDNLYPQAVQALARQLMEKAESTNGRYSTQYGFLYTYEGALKAIPEGWRLPTDADWKELEKALGMPVSEADRLDEWRGSHVGDLLKKDENGIGFNAIYGGGKLYGSYMYGDAYFNQETNAYFWSSTRIVESDTVDLGVTRVLFMKEDRVMRGSSKLDAAYSVRCIKE
;
A
#
# COMPACT_ATOMS: atom_id res chain seq x y z
N MET A 1 -27.01 -25.89 89.13
CA MET A 1 -26.61 -24.87 88.13
C MET A 1 -25.71 -25.52 87.08
N LYS A 2 -26.22 -25.80 85.89
CA LYS A 2 -25.42 -26.19 84.72
C LYS A 2 -25.84 -25.26 83.58
N LYS A 3 -24.98 -24.32 83.21
CA LYS A 3 -25.19 -23.39 82.10
C LYS A 3 -24.79 -24.13 80.82
N ILE A 4 -25.74 -24.34 79.90
CA ILE A 4 -25.46 -24.85 78.56
C ILE A 4 -25.36 -23.63 77.65
N ILE A 5 -24.14 -23.33 77.20
CA ILE A 5 -23.85 -22.31 76.20
C ILE A 5 -23.85 -23.02 74.85
N ILE A 6 -24.82 -22.71 73.99
CA ILE A 6 -24.87 -23.20 72.61
C ILE A 6 -24.07 -22.20 71.76
N LEU A 7 -22.91 -22.64 71.29
CA LEU A 7 -22.05 -21.89 70.37
C LEU A 7 -22.67 -21.98 68.97
N LEU A 8 -23.08 -20.83 68.41
CA LEU A 8 -23.50 -20.69 67.02
C LEU A 8 -22.25 -20.74 66.12
N LEU A 9 -22.11 -21.81 65.34
CA LEU A 9 -21.10 -21.97 64.29
C LEU A 9 -21.55 -21.18 63.05
N CYS A 10 -21.02 -19.98 62.88
CA CYS A 10 -21.12 -19.23 61.62
C CYS A 10 -20.24 -19.92 60.56
N VAL A 11 -20.87 -20.61 59.61
CA VAL A 11 -20.20 -21.11 58.41
C VAL A 11 -19.96 -19.90 57.49
N VAL A 12 -18.73 -19.40 57.48
CA VAL A 12 -18.28 -18.45 56.44
C VAL A 12 -18.06 -19.26 55.17
N VAL A 13 -19.03 -19.23 54.27
CA VAL A 13 -18.86 -19.72 52.91
C VAL A 13 -17.98 -18.70 52.18
N TYR A 14 -16.68 -19.00 52.10
CA TYR A 14 -15.78 -18.33 51.18
C TYR A 14 -16.18 -18.81 49.77
N CYS A 15 -16.97 -18.00 49.04
CA CYS A 15 -17.02 -18.12 47.59
C CYS A 15 -15.65 -17.69 47.07
N ALA A 16 -14.75 -18.66 46.86
CA ALA A 16 -13.62 -18.47 45.98
C ALA A 16 -14.20 -18.40 44.56
N CYS A 17 -14.17 -17.21 43.95
CA CYS A 17 -14.28 -17.11 42.51
C CYS A 17 -13.15 -17.97 41.93
N GLN A 18 -13.50 -19.02 41.20
CA GLN A 18 -12.57 -19.61 40.24
C GLN A 18 -12.44 -18.56 39.14
N ASP A 19 -11.31 -17.87 39.10
CA ASP A 19 -10.84 -17.27 37.86
C ASP A 19 -10.64 -18.45 36.91
N ASP A 20 -11.59 -18.64 35.99
CA ASP A 20 -11.43 -19.51 34.85
C ASP A 20 -10.38 -18.83 33.95
N ASP A 21 -9.11 -18.99 34.33
CA ASP A 21 -7.95 -18.74 33.48
C ASP A 21 -8.05 -19.71 32.30
N ASP A 22 -8.79 -19.32 31.26
CA ASP A 22 -8.72 -19.94 29.94
C ASP A 22 -7.25 -19.89 29.51
N LYS A 23 -6.52 -20.98 29.76
CA LYS A 23 -5.09 -21.08 29.47
C LYS A 23 -4.91 -21.02 27.96
N TRP A 24 -4.65 -19.82 27.46
CA TRP A 24 -4.25 -19.62 26.07
C TRP A 24 -3.07 -20.53 25.74
N ILE A 25 -3.28 -21.42 24.76
CA ILE A 25 -2.24 -22.32 24.26
C ILE A 25 -1.59 -21.63 23.08
N LYS A 26 -0.33 -21.23 23.23
CA LYS A 26 0.45 -20.64 22.14
C LYS A 26 0.46 -21.59 20.93
N PRO A 27 0.06 -21.12 19.73
CA PRO A 27 0.06 -21.95 18.53
C PRO A 27 1.50 -22.33 18.12
N GLU A 28 1.62 -23.39 17.31
CA GLU A 28 2.89 -23.72 16.67
C GLU A 28 3.35 -22.56 15.78
N ILE A 29 4.62 -22.17 15.94
CA ILE A 29 5.24 -21.06 15.25
C ILE A 29 6.54 -21.52 14.60
N SER A 30 6.71 -21.22 13.32
CA SER A 30 7.95 -21.41 12.59
C SER A 30 8.26 -20.20 11.72
N PHE A 31 9.54 -20.00 11.44
CA PHE A 31 10.03 -18.84 10.70
C PHE A 31 10.66 -19.27 9.38
N SER A 32 10.52 -18.44 8.36
CA SER A 32 11.16 -18.63 7.06
C SER A 32 11.46 -17.27 6.44
N ASP A 33 12.19 -17.28 5.33
CA ASP A 33 12.49 -16.08 4.55
C ASP A 33 11.91 -16.24 3.15
N PHE A 34 11.50 -15.12 2.55
CA PHE A 34 11.07 -15.04 1.16
C PHE A 34 11.81 -13.88 0.47
N GLN A 35 12.49 -14.17 -0.64
CA GLN A 35 13.07 -13.13 -1.47
C GLN A 35 12.15 -12.84 -2.65
N ASP A 36 11.71 -11.59 -2.77
CA ASP A 36 10.89 -11.15 -3.89
C ASP A 36 11.78 -10.94 -5.13
N PRO A 37 11.57 -11.68 -6.22
CA PRO A 37 12.43 -11.59 -7.41
C PRO A 37 12.29 -10.26 -8.17
N ARG A 38 11.26 -9.46 -7.86
CA ARG A 38 10.97 -8.21 -8.58
C ARG A 38 11.85 -7.05 -8.12
N ASP A 39 12.24 -7.06 -6.85
CA ASP A 39 13.04 -5.99 -6.22
C ASP A 39 14.20 -6.51 -5.36
N MET A 40 14.37 -7.83 -5.24
CA MET A 40 15.37 -8.53 -4.44
C MET A 40 15.27 -8.30 -2.93
N ASN A 41 14.16 -7.71 -2.45
CA ASN A 41 13.90 -7.57 -1.03
C ASN A 41 13.65 -8.95 -0.40
N THR A 42 14.35 -9.23 0.69
CA THR A 42 14.10 -10.42 1.51
C THR A 42 13.19 -10.05 2.66
N TYR A 43 12.04 -10.70 2.73
CA TYR A 43 11.04 -10.57 3.78
C TYR A 43 11.15 -11.72 4.77
N LYS A 44 11.17 -11.39 6.05
CA LYS A 44 10.90 -12.38 7.11
C LYS A 44 9.46 -12.85 7.02
N CYS A 45 9.24 -14.13 7.28
CA CYS A 45 7.94 -14.77 7.26
C CYS A 45 7.73 -15.59 8.54
N VAL A 46 6.47 -15.78 8.91
CA VAL A 46 6.09 -16.56 10.08
C VAL A 46 4.88 -17.43 9.77
N THR A 47 4.93 -18.69 10.18
CA THR A 47 3.78 -19.59 10.13
C THR A 47 3.15 -19.66 11.50
N ILE A 48 1.85 -19.34 11.60
CA ILE A 48 1.09 -19.33 12.85
C ILE A 48 -0.20 -20.11 12.61
N GLY A 49 -0.41 -21.20 13.35
CA GLY A 49 -1.63 -21.99 13.24
C GLY A 49 -1.90 -22.54 11.83
N GLY A 50 -0.84 -22.82 11.06
CA GLY A 50 -0.92 -23.34 9.68
C GLY A 50 -0.94 -22.28 8.58
N GLN A 51 -1.04 -20.99 8.91
CA GLN A 51 -1.00 -19.90 7.94
C GLN A 51 0.38 -19.24 7.91
N THR A 52 0.99 -19.11 6.73
CA THR A 52 2.28 -18.42 6.56
C THR A 52 2.07 -16.96 6.14
N TRP A 53 2.48 -16.04 6.99
CA TRP A 53 2.37 -14.60 6.80
C TRP A 53 3.75 -13.98 6.57
N MET A 54 3.81 -12.90 5.80
CA MET A 54 4.96 -11.99 5.88
C MET A 54 5.00 -11.39 7.29
N ALA A 55 6.18 -11.40 7.92
CA ALA A 55 6.48 -10.80 9.23
C ALA A 55 6.92 -9.32 9.11
N GLU A 56 7.00 -8.81 7.87
CA GLU A 56 7.29 -7.42 7.53
C GLU A 56 6.21 -6.87 6.58
N ASN A 57 6.02 -5.56 6.60
CA ASN A 57 5.14 -4.90 5.63
C ASN A 57 5.79 -4.93 4.24
N LEU A 58 4.97 -4.99 3.18
CA LEU A 58 5.45 -4.99 1.81
C LEU A 58 6.26 -3.71 1.50
N LYS A 59 7.44 -3.90 0.92
CA LYS A 59 8.42 -2.84 0.57
C LYS A 59 8.58 -2.68 -0.95
N TYR A 60 7.71 -3.32 -1.75
CA TYR A 60 7.76 -3.25 -3.20
C TYR A 60 7.25 -1.89 -3.73
N ARG A 61 8.14 -1.04 -4.24
CA ARG A 61 7.73 0.23 -4.87
C ARG A 61 7.18 -0.03 -6.27
N SER A 62 5.87 0.18 -6.46
CA SER A 62 5.28 0.13 -7.82
C SER A 62 5.92 1.20 -8.72
N PRO A 63 6.24 0.89 -10.00
CA PRO A 63 7.01 1.79 -10.86
C PRO A 63 6.41 3.19 -11.04
N GLN A 64 5.09 3.32 -11.13
CA GLN A 64 4.42 4.62 -11.29
C GLN A 64 4.00 5.25 -9.95
N GLY A 65 4.44 4.67 -8.83
CA GLY A 65 4.22 5.21 -7.49
C GLY A 65 2.75 5.51 -7.20
N GLY A 66 2.46 6.77 -6.89
CA GLY A 66 1.10 7.20 -6.56
C GLY A 66 0.04 6.98 -7.65
N ARG A 67 0.42 6.81 -8.93
CA ARG A 67 -0.52 6.40 -10.01
C ARG A 67 -0.92 4.93 -9.95
N ASP A 68 0.00 4.09 -9.49
CA ASP A 68 -0.28 2.68 -9.18
C ASP A 68 -0.90 2.53 -7.79
N GLY A 69 -1.11 3.63 -7.06
CA GLY A 69 -1.66 3.63 -5.71
C GLY A 69 -0.67 3.18 -4.65
N CYS A 70 0.63 3.37 -4.87
CA CYS A 70 1.72 3.06 -3.94
C CYS A 70 2.40 4.36 -3.47
N TYR A 71 2.49 4.57 -2.16
CA TYR A 71 2.97 5.83 -1.56
C TYR A 71 3.96 5.58 -0.43
N THR A 72 4.94 6.46 -0.28
CA THR A 72 5.58 6.69 1.03
C THR A 72 4.78 7.70 1.84
N TYR A 73 5.03 7.77 3.16
CA TYR A 73 4.33 8.70 4.04
C TYR A 73 4.63 10.15 3.68
N GLY A 74 3.59 10.97 3.52
CA GLY A 74 3.72 12.38 3.11
C GLY A 74 4.01 12.58 1.61
N GLU A 75 3.96 11.55 0.77
CA GLU A 75 4.17 11.70 -0.68
C GLU A 75 3.07 12.56 -1.31
N GLU A 76 3.48 13.60 -2.05
CA GLU A 76 2.56 14.49 -2.74
C GLU A 76 1.84 13.77 -3.90
N LYS A 77 0.61 14.18 -4.17
CA LYS A 77 -0.16 13.64 -5.30
C LYS A 77 0.52 14.03 -6.62
N MET A 78 0.80 13.05 -7.47
CA MET A 78 1.25 13.28 -8.84
C MET A 78 0.17 14.05 -9.62
N ARG A 79 0.57 15.16 -10.25
CA ARG A 79 -0.29 15.95 -11.14
C ARG A 79 0.16 15.75 -12.58
N ASP A 80 -0.79 15.59 -13.49
CA ASP A 80 -0.47 15.28 -14.90
C ASP A 80 0.36 16.37 -15.56
N GLN A 81 0.11 17.63 -15.18
CA GLN A 81 0.87 18.81 -15.63
C GLN A 81 2.35 18.83 -15.23
N ASP A 82 2.75 18.03 -14.22
CA ASP A 82 4.15 17.97 -13.78
C ASP A 82 4.93 16.88 -14.53
N ILE A 83 4.25 16.02 -15.29
CA ILE A 83 4.89 14.94 -16.05
C ILE A 83 5.55 15.55 -17.28
N THR A 84 6.88 15.54 -17.30
CA THR A 84 7.67 16.09 -18.40
C THR A 84 8.51 15.01 -19.05
N ILE A 85 8.36 14.82 -20.36
CA ILE A 85 9.23 13.93 -21.14
C ILE A 85 10.64 14.53 -21.17
N ASN A 86 11.64 13.68 -20.90
CA ASN A 86 13.04 14.09 -20.93
C ASN A 86 13.44 14.50 -22.36
N VAL A 87 13.79 15.77 -22.54
CA VAL A 87 14.11 16.37 -23.85
C VAL A 87 15.28 15.66 -24.54
N LYS A 88 16.28 15.21 -23.79
CA LYS A 88 17.43 14.51 -24.38
C LYS A 88 17.03 13.15 -24.94
N ILE A 89 16.31 12.34 -24.16
CA ILE A 89 15.81 11.03 -24.62
C ILE A 89 14.84 11.20 -25.80
N TRP A 90 14.02 12.25 -25.77
CA TRP A 90 13.15 12.60 -26.88
C TRP A 90 13.94 12.96 -28.15
N SER A 91 14.94 13.84 -28.08
CA SER A 91 15.77 14.21 -29.24
C SER A 91 16.50 12.98 -29.81
N ASP A 92 17.08 12.13 -28.94
CA ASP A 92 17.70 10.86 -29.35
C ASP A 92 16.68 9.96 -30.10
N SER A 93 15.42 9.92 -29.66
CA SER A 93 14.34 9.14 -30.28
C SER A 93 13.86 9.70 -31.62
N ILE A 94 13.83 11.04 -31.74
CA ILE A 94 13.49 11.75 -32.98
C ILE A 94 14.54 11.49 -34.06
N HIS A 95 15.82 11.62 -33.74
CA HIS A 95 16.89 11.32 -34.69
C HIS A 95 16.93 9.85 -35.09
N ALA A 96 16.69 8.93 -34.14
CA ALA A 96 16.57 7.52 -34.48
C ALA A 96 15.40 7.24 -35.46
N ALA A 97 14.30 7.99 -35.37
CA ALA A 97 13.19 7.89 -36.31
C ALA A 97 13.50 8.53 -37.67
N GLU A 98 14.25 9.64 -37.68
CA GLU A 98 14.79 10.25 -38.89
C GLU A 98 15.68 9.26 -39.68
N ASP A 99 16.60 8.60 -38.98
CA ASP A 99 17.50 7.59 -39.57
C ASP A 99 16.74 6.40 -40.18
N ARG A 100 15.53 6.11 -39.67
CA ARG A 100 14.63 5.08 -40.21
C ARG A 100 13.74 5.58 -41.35
N GLY A 101 13.82 6.86 -41.73
CA GLY A 101 12.97 7.47 -42.76
C GLY A 101 11.54 7.73 -42.30
N GLU A 102 11.26 7.71 -40.99
CA GLU A 102 9.90 7.83 -40.45
C GLU A 102 9.45 9.29 -40.29
N LEU A 103 10.38 10.24 -40.37
CA LEU A 103 10.14 11.68 -40.22
C LEU A 103 10.52 12.46 -41.50
N GLU A 104 10.26 11.85 -42.66
CA GLU A 104 10.52 12.48 -43.96
C GLU A 104 9.52 13.60 -44.29
N GLY A 105 10.02 14.69 -44.88
CA GLY A 105 9.20 15.81 -45.32
C GLY A 105 9.81 17.17 -45.00
N LYS A 106 9.18 18.23 -45.52
CA LYS A 106 9.59 19.61 -45.28
C LYS A 106 8.40 20.53 -45.05
N ILE A 107 8.50 21.36 -44.02
CA ILE A 107 7.51 22.39 -43.71
C ILE A 107 8.18 23.75 -43.95
N GLY A 108 7.82 24.37 -45.08
CA GLY A 108 8.55 25.51 -45.60
C GLY A 108 10.01 25.14 -45.89
N SER A 109 10.94 25.80 -45.20
CA SER A 109 12.39 25.60 -45.38
C SER A 109 12.99 24.53 -44.46
N PHE A 110 12.22 24.02 -43.49
CA PHE A 110 12.73 23.12 -42.45
C PHE A 110 12.36 21.66 -42.75
N THR A 111 13.25 20.73 -42.40
CA THR A 111 12.83 19.33 -42.24
C THR A 111 11.92 19.21 -41.02
N ILE A 112 11.13 18.14 -40.95
CA ILE A 112 10.25 17.89 -39.80
C ILE A 112 11.05 17.88 -38.49
N VAL A 113 12.20 17.18 -38.47
CA VAL A 113 13.06 17.10 -37.28
C VAL A 113 13.58 18.46 -36.84
N VAL A 114 14.13 19.26 -37.76
CA VAL A 114 14.65 20.60 -37.42
C VAL A 114 13.53 21.50 -36.89
N LEU A 115 12.32 21.41 -37.44
CA LEU A 115 11.17 22.17 -36.92
C LEU A 115 10.81 21.75 -35.49
N LEU A 116 10.75 20.45 -35.21
CA LEU A 116 10.43 19.92 -33.89
C LEU A 116 11.49 20.29 -32.85
N GLU A 117 12.77 20.16 -33.19
CA GLU A 117 13.87 20.56 -32.30
C GLU A 117 13.85 22.05 -32.03
N MET A 118 13.51 22.87 -33.03
CA MET A 118 13.35 24.31 -32.83
C MET A 118 12.22 24.60 -31.84
N TRP A 119 11.06 23.94 -31.95
CA TRP A 119 9.96 24.09 -30.99
C TRP A 119 10.35 23.71 -29.57
N VAL A 120 10.96 22.54 -29.38
CA VAL A 120 11.31 22.04 -28.05
C VAL A 120 12.47 22.84 -27.43
N ASN A 121 13.54 23.07 -28.18
CA ASN A 121 14.77 23.66 -27.62
C ASN A 121 14.79 25.19 -27.65
N SER A 122 14.18 25.82 -28.67
CA SER A 122 14.22 27.29 -28.82
C SER A 122 12.96 27.97 -28.28
N TYR A 123 11.80 27.32 -28.41
CA TYR A 123 10.52 27.85 -27.91
C TYR A 123 10.06 27.22 -26.59
N ASN A 124 10.88 26.32 -26.02
CA ASN A 124 10.63 25.66 -24.74
C ASN A 124 9.28 24.91 -24.71
N TYR A 125 8.88 24.34 -25.84
CA TYR A 125 7.73 23.44 -25.90
C TYR A 125 8.07 22.14 -25.19
N SER A 126 7.11 21.58 -24.45
CA SER A 126 7.25 20.19 -24.02
C SER A 126 7.14 19.26 -25.22
N PRO A 127 7.81 18.09 -25.22
CA PRO A 127 7.72 17.13 -26.31
C PRO A 127 6.29 16.68 -26.67
N ASP A 128 5.41 16.53 -25.67
CA ASP A 128 4.00 16.21 -25.84
C ASP A 128 3.23 17.36 -26.52
N TYR A 129 3.52 18.60 -26.13
CA TYR A 129 2.93 19.78 -26.76
C TYR A 129 3.41 19.95 -28.20
N ALA A 130 4.70 19.72 -28.47
CA ALA A 130 5.24 19.72 -29.82
C ALA A 130 4.56 18.67 -30.72
N THR A 131 4.30 17.48 -30.18
CA THR A 131 3.56 16.42 -30.89
C THR A 131 2.12 16.83 -31.17
N SER A 132 1.43 17.38 -30.17
CA SER A 132 0.04 17.85 -30.32
C SER A 132 -0.08 18.99 -31.34
N ASN A 133 0.87 19.93 -31.30
CA ASN A 133 0.95 21.03 -32.26
C ASN A 133 1.26 20.53 -33.68
N PHE A 134 2.12 19.50 -33.82
CA PHE A 134 2.36 18.86 -35.12
C PHE A 134 1.10 18.19 -35.66
N GLU A 135 0.38 17.46 -34.81
CA GLU A 135 -0.90 16.83 -35.17
C GLU A 135 -1.90 17.84 -35.73
N GLU A 136 -2.11 18.94 -35.01
CA GLU A 136 -3.08 19.97 -35.36
C GLU A 136 -2.78 20.64 -36.71
N PHE A 137 -1.53 21.03 -36.95
CA PHE A 137 -1.19 21.83 -38.12
C PHE A 137 -0.67 21.03 -39.32
N TYR A 138 -0.05 19.89 -39.08
CA TYR A 138 0.70 19.15 -40.09
C TYR A 138 0.32 17.66 -40.19
N GLY A 139 -0.40 17.13 -39.20
CA GLY A 139 -0.73 15.72 -39.09
C GLY A 139 -1.43 15.13 -40.32
N ALA A 140 -2.37 15.88 -40.91
CA ALA A 140 -3.09 15.44 -42.10
C ALA A 140 -2.19 15.37 -43.36
N MET A 141 -1.14 16.18 -43.43
CA MET A 141 -0.20 16.21 -44.56
C MET A 141 0.92 15.18 -44.39
N TYR A 142 1.28 14.86 -43.14
CA TYR A 142 2.37 13.94 -42.80
C TYR A 142 1.88 12.85 -41.83
N PRO A 143 0.96 11.97 -42.28
CA PRO A 143 0.35 10.97 -41.41
C PRO A 143 1.37 9.96 -40.84
N ASP A 144 2.37 9.56 -41.63
CA ASP A 144 3.41 8.62 -41.19
C ASP A 144 4.33 9.25 -40.14
N ALA A 145 4.71 10.52 -40.32
CA ALA A 145 5.48 11.27 -39.34
C ALA A 145 4.68 11.46 -38.04
N LEU A 146 3.39 11.81 -38.15
CA LEU A 146 2.52 11.90 -36.98
C LEU A 146 2.43 10.56 -36.23
N ALA A 147 2.28 9.44 -36.95
CA ALA A 147 2.25 8.12 -36.34
C ALA A 147 3.57 7.79 -35.62
N ALA A 148 4.71 8.15 -36.20
CA ALA A 148 6.02 8.00 -35.57
C ALA A 148 6.15 8.85 -34.29
N LEU A 149 5.72 10.12 -34.33
CA LEU A 149 5.74 11.01 -33.17
C LEU A 149 4.85 10.52 -32.03
N LYS A 150 3.62 10.09 -32.33
CA LYS A 150 2.72 9.49 -31.34
C LYS A 150 3.34 8.26 -30.68
N ARG A 151 3.91 7.35 -31.49
CA ARG A 151 4.59 6.16 -30.97
C ARG A 151 5.80 6.51 -30.09
N ILE A 152 6.59 7.52 -30.46
CA ILE A 152 7.69 8.01 -29.62
C ILE A 152 7.13 8.53 -28.29
N ASN A 153 6.11 9.38 -28.33
CA ASN A 153 5.49 9.93 -27.14
C ASN A 153 4.94 8.83 -26.21
N ASP A 154 4.21 7.85 -26.77
CA ASP A 154 3.64 6.72 -26.03
C ASP A 154 4.72 5.84 -25.38
N ASN A 155 5.89 5.70 -26.01
CA ASN A 155 7.01 4.96 -25.46
C ASN A 155 7.75 5.73 -24.34
N LEU A 156 7.79 7.05 -24.41
CA LEU A 156 8.51 7.91 -23.47
C LEU A 156 7.65 8.34 -22.27
N TYR A 157 6.34 8.45 -22.44
CA TYR A 157 5.44 8.93 -21.41
C TYR A 157 5.46 8.07 -20.13
N PRO A 158 5.43 6.72 -20.18
CA PRO A 158 5.58 5.88 -18.99
C PRO A 158 6.91 6.12 -18.24
N GLN A 159 7.99 6.41 -18.95
CA GLN A 159 9.29 6.72 -18.34
C GLN A 159 9.26 8.08 -17.63
N ALA A 160 8.57 9.07 -18.20
CA ALA A 160 8.36 10.37 -17.56
C ALA A 160 7.53 10.24 -16.27
N VAL A 161 6.49 9.40 -16.28
CA VAL A 161 5.69 9.07 -15.09
C VAL A 161 6.57 8.44 -14.01
N GLN A 162 7.38 7.44 -14.35
CA GLN A 162 8.27 6.77 -13.40
C GLN A 162 9.33 7.74 -12.84
N ALA A 163 9.86 8.63 -13.67
CA ALA A 163 10.83 9.64 -13.25
C ALA A 163 10.21 10.59 -12.21
N LEU A 164 9.00 11.11 -12.48
CA LEU A 164 8.30 11.96 -11.52
C LEU A 164 7.93 11.19 -10.24
N ALA A 165 7.46 9.93 -10.36
CA ALA A 165 7.16 9.08 -9.20
C ALA A 165 8.39 8.89 -8.30
N ARG A 166 9.59 8.76 -8.89
CA ARG A 166 10.84 8.68 -8.14
C ARG A 166 11.17 10.00 -7.44
N GLN A 167 11.04 11.13 -8.14
CA GLN A 167 11.29 12.46 -7.57
C GLN A 167 10.37 12.76 -6.38
N LEU A 168 9.07 12.46 -6.50
CA LEU A 168 8.09 12.67 -5.42
C LEU A 168 8.40 11.81 -4.20
N MET A 169 8.75 10.53 -4.41
CA MET A 169 9.19 9.65 -3.34
C MET A 169 10.48 10.17 -2.68
N GLU A 170 11.51 10.50 -3.45
CA GLU A 170 12.79 11.01 -2.93
C GLU A 170 12.60 12.29 -2.11
N LYS A 171 11.75 13.20 -2.59
CA LYS A 171 11.38 14.42 -1.87
C LYS A 171 10.74 14.09 -0.51
N ALA A 172 9.74 13.21 -0.47
CA ALA A 172 9.07 12.82 0.77
C ALA A 172 10.03 12.08 1.74
N GLU A 173 10.82 11.15 1.22
CA GLU A 173 11.80 10.35 1.97
C GLU A 173 12.92 11.21 2.59
N SER A 174 13.23 12.37 1.99
CA SER A 174 14.22 13.31 2.51
C SER A 174 13.79 13.98 3.83
N THR A 175 12.49 14.01 4.11
CA THR A 175 11.91 14.69 5.29
C THR A 175 11.19 13.76 6.26
N ASN A 176 10.78 12.56 5.83
CA ASN A 176 9.97 11.64 6.65
C ASN A 176 10.79 10.58 7.41
N GLY A 177 12.12 10.74 7.51
CA GLY A 177 12.99 9.81 8.25
C GLY A 177 13.25 8.50 7.53
N ARG A 178 13.16 8.47 6.20
CA ARG A 178 13.25 7.24 5.38
C ARG A 178 12.14 6.23 5.68
N TYR A 179 10.90 6.71 5.75
CA TYR A 179 9.72 5.94 6.14
C TYR A 179 9.65 4.54 5.51
N SER A 180 9.85 4.45 4.19
CA SER A 180 9.70 3.18 3.46
C SER A 180 10.66 2.09 3.92
N THR A 181 11.84 2.45 4.44
CA THR A 181 12.82 1.49 4.95
C THR A 181 12.36 0.82 6.23
N GLN A 182 11.67 1.57 7.10
CA GLN A 182 11.20 1.10 8.40
C GLN A 182 9.81 0.47 8.31
N TYR A 183 8.88 1.10 7.58
CA TYR A 183 7.46 0.76 7.61
C TYR A 183 6.93 0.07 6.35
N GLY A 184 7.74 -0.02 5.29
CA GLY A 184 7.25 -0.42 3.97
C GLY A 184 6.49 0.72 3.27
N PHE A 185 5.77 0.39 2.19
CA PHE A 185 4.93 1.37 1.49
C PHE A 185 3.46 1.26 1.91
N LEU A 186 2.72 2.34 1.63
CA LEU A 186 1.28 2.40 1.78
C LEU A 186 0.63 2.18 0.41
N TYR A 187 -0.34 1.26 0.35
CA TYR A 187 -1.00 0.88 -0.88
C TYR A 187 -2.50 1.12 -0.78
N THR A 188 -3.07 1.73 -1.81
CA THR A 188 -4.53 1.64 -2.05
C THR A 188 -4.95 0.20 -2.22
N TYR A 189 -6.24 -0.10 -2.10
CA TYR A 189 -6.72 -1.47 -2.28
C TYR A 189 -6.29 -2.05 -3.64
N GLU A 190 -6.55 -1.31 -4.72
CA GLU A 190 -6.14 -1.70 -6.08
C GLU A 190 -4.61 -1.73 -6.24
N GLY A 191 -3.90 -0.80 -5.62
CA GLY A 191 -2.44 -0.79 -5.61
C GLY A 191 -1.84 -2.01 -4.89
N ALA A 192 -2.47 -2.45 -3.80
CA ALA A 192 -2.07 -3.63 -3.06
C ALA A 192 -2.21 -4.88 -3.92
N LEU A 193 -3.35 -5.05 -4.60
CA LEU A 193 -3.57 -6.19 -5.50
C LEU A 193 -2.52 -6.29 -6.62
N LYS A 194 -2.07 -5.15 -7.14
CA LYS A 194 -1.01 -5.10 -8.17
C LYS A 194 0.39 -5.34 -7.60
N ALA A 195 0.62 -5.04 -6.33
CA ALA A 195 1.93 -5.07 -5.70
C ALA A 195 2.31 -6.43 -5.11
N ILE A 196 1.38 -7.37 -4.98
CA ILE A 196 1.64 -8.69 -4.36
C ILE A 196 2.55 -9.55 -5.25
N PRO A 197 3.57 -10.23 -4.68
CA PRO A 197 4.43 -11.14 -5.44
C PRO A 197 3.74 -12.47 -5.76
N GLU A 198 4.24 -13.16 -6.79
CA GLU A 198 3.76 -14.50 -7.16
C GLU A 198 3.86 -15.50 -5.98
N GLY A 199 2.86 -16.36 -5.81
CA GLY A 199 2.76 -17.32 -4.71
C GLY A 199 2.33 -16.72 -3.37
N TRP A 200 1.98 -15.44 -3.37
CA TRP A 200 1.42 -14.71 -2.24
C TRP A 200 0.11 -14.05 -2.63
N ARG A 201 -0.72 -13.74 -1.64
CA ARG A 201 -1.99 -13.04 -1.82
C ARG A 201 -2.25 -12.05 -0.69
N LEU A 202 -3.19 -11.14 -0.93
CA LEU A 202 -3.75 -10.31 0.11
C LEU A 202 -4.68 -11.18 0.98
N PRO A 203 -4.55 -11.15 2.32
CA PRO A 203 -5.33 -11.99 3.22
C PRO A 203 -6.81 -11.65 3.10
N THR A 204 -7.65 -12.67 3.05
CA THR A 204 -9.10 -12.52 3.19
C THR A 204 -9.46 -12.22 4.65
N ASP A 205 -10.70 -11.80 4.88
CA ASP A 205 -11.20 -11.59 6.24
C ASP A 205 -11.26 -12.91 7.01
N ALA A 206 -11.44 -14.04 6.30
CA ALA A 206 -11.39 -15.37 6.90
C ALA A 206 -9.98 -15.71 7.39
N ASP A 207 -8.93 -15.41 6.63
CA ASP A 207 -7.54 -15.65 7.05
C ASP A 207 -7.23 -14.91 8.35
N TRP A 208 -7.58 -13.62 8.40
CA TRP A 208 -7.43 -12.80 9.61
C TRP A 208 -8.19 -13.37 10.80
N LYS A 209 -9.45 -13.77 10.61
CA LYS A 209 -10.27 -14.35 11.70
C LYS A 209 -9.70 -15.69 12.17
N GLU A 210 -9.13 -16.49 11.29
CA GLU A 210 -8.44 -17.73 11.67
C GLU A 210 -7.19 -17.46 12.51
N LEU A 211 -6.34 -16.53 12.09
CA LEU A 211 -5.20 -16.08 12.88
C LEU A 211 -5.65 -15.58 14.27
N GLU A 212 -6.67 -14.72 14.31
CA GLU A 212 -7.20 -14.16 15.55
C GLU A 212 -7.75 -15.24 16.49
N LYS A 213 -8.51 -16.22 15.97
CA LYS A 213 -9.01 -17.37 16.74
C LYS A 213 -7.87 -18.24 17.27
N ALA A 214 -6.84 -18.49 16.46
CA ALA A 214 -5.64 -19.22 16.89
C ALA A 214 -4.88 -18.49 18.02
N LEU A 215 -5.06 -17.16 18.11
CA LEU A 215 -4.53 -16.32 19.17
C LEU A 215 -5.51 -16.11 20.34
N GLY A 216 -6.60 -16.89 20.41
CA GLY A 216 -7.54 -16.87 21.53
C GLY A 216 -8.72 -15.92 21.37
N MET A 217 -9.00 -15.40 20.16
CA MET A 217 -10.22 -14.62 19.93
C MET A 217 -11.47 -15.50 20.06
N PRO A 218 -12.47 -15.13 20.89
CA PRO A 218 -13.71 -15.90 20.97
C PRO A 218 -14.48 -15.85 19.66
N VAL A 219 -15.04 -17.00 19.24
CA VAL A 219 -15.81 -17.13 17.99
C VAL A 219 -16.99 -16.15 17.94
N SER A 220 -17.61 -15.86 19.10
CA SER A 220 -18.71 -14.91 19.23
C SER A 220 -18.32 -13.44 18.99
N GLU A 221 -17.02 -13.12 18.99
CA GLU A 221 -16.53 -11.77 18.71
C GLU A 221 -15.99 -11.64 17.29
N ALA A 222 -15.54 -12.73 16.68
CA ALA A 222 -14.75 -12.71 15.45
C ALA A 222 -15.42 -11.95 14.29
N ASP A 223 -16.75 -11.93 14.20
CA ASP A 223 -17.48 -11.27 13.10
C ASP A 223 -17.92 -9.83 13.39
N ARG A 224 -17.70 -9.30 14.61
CA ARG A 224 -18.07 -7.90 14.93
C ARG A 224 -17.29 -6.93 14.03
N LEU A 225 -18.01 -5.99 13.41
CA LEU A 225 -17.46 -5.00 12.47
C LEU A 225 -17.45 -3.63 13.13
N ASP A 226 -16.39 -2.86 12.84
CA ASP A 226 -16.13 -1.51 13.38
C ASP A 226 -16.04 -1.49 14.93
N GLU A 227 -15.59 -2.61 15.50
CA GLU A 227 -15.41 -2.81 16.94
C GLU A 227 -14.01 -3.35 17.27
N TRP A 228 -13.49 -2.98 18.44
CA TRP A 228 -12.31 -3.58 19.06
C TRP A 228 -12.67 -4.94 19.67
N ARG A 229 -12.04 -6.02 19.19
CA ARG A 229 -12.38 -7.42 19.53
C ARG A 229 -11.27 -8.14 20.28
N GLY A 230 -11.67 -9.14 21.07
CA GLY A 230 -10.78 -9.96 21.88
C GLY A 230 -10.40 -9.27 23.19
N SER A 231 -9.34 -9.78 23.84
CA SER A 231 -8.82 -9.23 25.10
C SER A 231 -7.30 -9.04 25.11
N HIS A 232 -6.55 -9.72 24.23
CA HIS A 232 -5.09 -9.65 24.18
C HIS A 232 -4.51 -9.96 22.79
N VAL A 233 -5.35 -10.26 21.79
CA VAL A 233 -4.92 -10.66 20.44
C VAL A 233 -4.13 -9.55 19.77
N GLY A 234 -4.54 -8.29 19.94
CA GLY A 234 -3.82 -7.14 19.41
C GLY A 234 -2.42 -7.03 19.99
N ASP A 235 -2.25 -7.32 21.28
CA ASP A 235 -0.94 -7.33 21.93
C ASP A 235 -0.02 -8.43 21.43
N LEU A 236 -0.56 -9.61 21.15
CA LEU A 236 0.20 -10.70 20.53
C LEU A 236 0.65 -10.33 19.11
N LEU A 237 -0.23 -9.77 18.28
CA LEU A 237 0.08 -9.38 16.89
C LEU A 237 1.19 -8.33 16.79
N LYS A 238 1.41 -7.52 17.83
CA LYS A 238 2.48 -6.51 17.86
C LYS A 238 3.85 -7.09 18.20
N LYS A 239 3.94 -8.33 18.71
CA LYS A 239 5.22 -8.90 19.16
C LYS A 239 6.05 -9.39 17.99
N ASP A 240 7.36 -9.16 18.12
CA ASP A 240 8.40 -9.67 17.23
C ASP A 240 8.63 -11.18 17.40
N GLU A 241 9.75 -11.68 16.91
CA GLU A 241 10.16 -13.09 17.01
C GLU A 241 10.28 -13.61 18.45
N ASN A 242 10.42 -12.73 19.45
CA ASN A 242 10.39 -13.13 20.87
C ASN A 242 8.96 -13.45 21.35
N GLY A 243 7.93 -13.02 20.61
CA GLY A 243 6.53 -13.36 20.83
C GLY A 243 6.02 -14.37 19.82
N ILE A 244 5.11 -13.94 18.95
CA ILE A 244 4.55 -14.78 17.88
C ILE A 244 5.14 -14.49 16.50
N GLY A 245 5.98 -13.45 16.35
CA GLY A 245 6.63 -13.13 15.08
C GLY A 245 5.81 -12.33 14.08
N PHE A 246 4.56 -11.96 14.39
CA PHE A 246 3.74 -11.17 13.46
C PHE A 246 4.25 -9.73 13.36
N ASN A 247 4.77 -9.14 14.45
CA ASN A 247 5.49 -7.86 14.43
C ASN A 247 4.74 -6.71 13.73
N ALA A 248 3.47 -6.47 14.06
CA ALA A 248 2.73 -5.36 13.46
C ALA A 248 3.33 -4.00 13.87
N ILE A 249 3.90 -3.29 12.90
CA ILE A 249 4.51 -1.97 13.08
C ILE A 249 3.54 -0.84 12.74
N TYR A 250 3.59 0.25 13.51
CA TYR A 250 2.66 1.38 13.42
C TYR A 250 3.03 2.36 12.30
N GLY A 251 2.90 1.94 11.04
CA GLY A 251 3.19 2.80 9.87
C GLY A 251 2.18 3.92 9.64
N GLY A 252 1.02 3.91 10.31
CA GLY A 252 -0.07 4.81 9.99
C GLY A 252 -0.66 4.50 8.61
N GLY A 253 -1.26 5.51 7.99
CA GLY A 253 -1.86 5.36 6.67
C GLY A 253 -2.19 6.69 6.00
N LYS A 254 -2.47 6.62 4.70
CA LYS A 254 -3.07 7.72 3.94
C LYS A 254 -4.58 7.52 3.99
N LEU A 255 -5.26 8.22 4.89
CA LEU A 255 -6.68 8.03 5.13
C LEU A 255 -7.52 8.69 4.01
N TYR A 256 -8.79 8.33 3.91
CA TYR A 256 -9.76 8.94 2.99
C TYR A 256 -10.56 10.06 3.68
N GLY A 257 -10.99 11.07 2.92
CA GLY A 257 -11.82 12.16 3.42
C GLY A 257 -11.30 13.56 3.06
N SER A 258 -12.01 14.58 3.54
CA SER A 258 -11.61 15.98 3.40
C SER A 258 -10.95 16.47 4.68
N TYR A 259 -9.75 17.02 4.55
CA TYR A 259 -8.97 17.52 5.68
C TYR A 259 -8.96 19.04 5.65
N MET A 260 -9.45 19.67 6.73
CA MET A 260 -9.50 21.13 6.84
C MET A 260 -8.08 21.72 6.98
N TYR A 261 -7.16 20.95 7.57
CA TYR A 261 -5.77 21.29 7.76
C TYR A 261 -4.91 20.03 7.63
N GLY A 262 -3.68 20.17 7.13
CA GLY A 262 -2.74 19.06 6.97
C GLY A 262 -2.93 18.26 5.68
N ASP A 263 -2.20 17.16 5.59
CA ASP A 263 -2.30 16.21 4.48
C ASP A 263 -3.19 15.01 4.85
N ALA A 264 -3.26 14.01 3.98
CA ALA A 264 -4.06 12.81 4.20
C ALA A 264 -3.34 11.73 5.03
N TYR A 265 -2.14 11.98 5.54
CA TYR A 265 -1.31 10.99 6.21
C TYR A 265 -1.42 11.13 7.72
N PHE A 266 -1.88 10.07 8.38
CA PHE A 266 -2.17 10.08 9.81
C PHE A 266 -1.59 8.85 10.53
N ASN A 267 -1.43 9.04 11.84
CA ASN A 267 -1.23 7.97 12.82
C ASN A 267 0.04 7.12 12.64
N GLN A 268 1.06 7.66 11.95
CA GLN A 268 2.42 7.09 12.04
C GLN A 268 2.82 6.99 13.53
N GLU A 269 3.52 5.91 13.88
CA GLU A 269 3.91 5.54 15.25
C GLU A 269 2.75 5.23 16.21
N THR A 270 1.50 5.36 15.77
CA THR A 270 0.31 5.21 16.62
C THR A 270 -0.57 4.03 16.21
N ASN A 271 -0.86 3.89 14.92
CA ASN A 271 -1.72 2.84 14.38
C ASN A 271 -1.02 2.03 13.29
N ALA A 272 -1.39 0.75 13.19
CA ALA A 272 -1.11 -0.08 12.03
C ALA A 272 -2.44 -0.40 11.34
N TYR A 273 -2.48 -0.24 10.02
CA TYR A 273 -3.64 -0.55 9.18
C TYR A 273 -3.25 -1.59 8.16
N PHE A 274 -4.07 -2.62 8.01
CA PHE A 274 -3.86 -3.70 7.05
C PHE A 274 -5.10 -3.95 6.21
N TRP A 275 -4.91 -4.09 4.91
CA TRP A 275 -5.97 -4.51 4.01
C TRP A 275 -6.32 -5.99 4.16
N SER A 276 -7.58 -6.29 3.91
CA SER A 276 -8.04 -7.60 3.49
C SER A 276 -8.50 -7.56 2.02
N SER A 277 -8.41 -8.67 1.29
CA SER A 277 -9.03 -8.87 -0.04
C SER A 277 -10.54 -9.04 0.02
N THR A 278 -11.14 -9.18 1.21
CA THR A 278 -12.59 -9.20 1.37
C THR A 278 -13.15 -7.78 1.32
N ARG A 279 -14.23 -7.60 0.56
CA ARG A 279 -14.96 -6.34 0.42
C ARG A 279 -16.36 -6.46 1.00
N ILE A 280 -16.88 -5.32 1.45
CA ILE A 280 -18.27 -5.14 1.85
C ILE A 280 -18.92 -4.30 0.74
N VAL A 281 -19.70 -4.98 -0.10
CA VAL A 281 -20.42 -4.37 -1.22
C VAL A 281 -21.90 -4.39 -0.89
N GLU A 282 -22.43 -3.25 -0.46
CA GLU A 282 -23.85 -3.12 -0.10
C GLU A 282 -24.68 -2.51 -1.23
N SER A 283 -24.05 -1.68 -2.07
CA SER A 283 -24.65 -1.07 -3.26
C SER A 283 -23.56 -0.63 -4.24
N ASP A 284 -23.96 -0.16 -5.42
CA ASP A 284 -23.05 0.44 -6.42
C ASP A 284 -22.24 1.63 -5.88
N THR A 285 -22.68 2.25 -4.78
CA THR A 285 -22.03 3.42 -4.16
C THR A 285 -21.30 3.10 -2.85
N VAL A 286 -21.49 1.88 -2.33
CA VAL A 286 -20.91 1.40 -1.08
C VAL A 286 -20.13 0.13 -1.37
N ASP A 287 -18.88 0.34 -1.77
CA ASP A 287 -17.85 -0.67 -1.91
C ASP A 287 -16.70 -0.30 -0.95
N LEU A 288 -16.57 -1.07 0.13
CA LEU A 288 -15.59 -0.83 1.19
C LEU A 288 -14.67 -2.04 1.33
N GLY A 289 -13.39 -1.79 1.56
CA GLY A 289 -12.43 -2.83 1.90
C GLY A 289 -12.49 -3.13 3.39
N VAL A 290 -12.44 -4.42 3.75
CA VAL A 290 -12.27 -4.83 5.15
C VAL A 290 -10.84 -4.57 5.59
N THR A 291 -10.65 -4.07 6.80
CA THR A 291 -9.33 -3.74 7.35
C THR A 291 -9.10 -4.41 8.71
N ARG A 292 -7.83 -4.49 9.09
CA ARG A 292 -7.43 -4.66 10.49
C ARG A 292 -6.70 -3.43 10.97
N VAL A 293 -7.09 -2.97 12.17
CA VAL A 293 -6.46 -1.83 12.83
C VAL A 293 -5.93 -2.28 14.17
N LEU A 294 -4.66 -1.97 14.41
CA LEU A 294 -4.00 -2.11 15.70
C LEU A 294 -3.61 -0.71 16.18
N PHE A 295 -3.75 -0.48 17.48
CA PHE A 295 -3.41 0.78 18.13
C PHE A 295 -2.43 0.51 19.27
N MET A 296 -1.41 1.36 19.41
CA MET A 296 -0.32 1.15 20.35
C MET A 296 -0.76 0.97 21.81
N LYS A 297 -1.91 1.55 22.23
CA LYS A 297 -2.43 1.49 23.62
C LYS A 297 -3.64 0.57 23.80
N GLU A 298 -3.95 -0.27 22.82
CA GLU A 298 -5.13 -1.13 22.84
C GLU A 298 -4.72 -2.57 22.59
N ASP A 299 -5.02 -3.46 23.53
CA ASP A 299 -4.64 -4.88 23.50
C ASP A 299 -5.54 -5.73 22.59
N ARG A 300 -6.64 -5.13 22.11
CA ARG A 300 -7.58 -5.69 21.12
C ARG A 300 -7.17 -5.37 19.69
N VAL A 301 -7.85 -6.02 18.75
CA VAL A 301 -7.72 -5.74 17.31
C VAL A 301 -9.08 -5.32 16.76
N MET A 302 -9.10 -4.24 15.98
CA MET A 302 -10.31 -3.77 15.31
C MET A 302 -10.43 -4.38 13.92
N ARG A 303 -11.61 -4.95 13.64
CA ARG A 303 -12.03 -5.29 12.28
C ARG A 303 -12.84 -4.13 11.76
N GLY A 304 -12.27 -3.35 10.86
CA GLY A 304 -12.90 -2.13 10.34
C GLY A 304 -13.30 -2.24 8.88
N SER A 305 -13.87 -1.16 8.37
CA SER A 305 -14.09 -0.92 6.95
C SER A 305 -13.42 0.39 6.50
N SER A 306 -13.05 0.49 5.23
CA SER A 306 -12.44 1.70 4.67
C SER A 306 -12.75 1.86 3.18
N LYS A 307 -12.79 3.11 2.71
CA LYS A 307 -12.82 3.41 1.28
C LYS A 307 -11.54 2.91 0.61
N LEU A 308 -11.67 2.42 -0.62
CA LEU A 308 -10.60 1.75 -1.38
C LEU A 308 -9.46 2.70 -1.83
N ASP A 309 -9.68 4.02 -1.76
CA ASP A 309 -8.72 5.08 -2.10
C ASP A 309 -7.83 5.53 -0.93
N ALA A 310 -8.12 5.06 0.29
CA ALA A 310 -7.17 5.08 1.38
C ALA A 310 -5.95 4.21 1.03
N ALA A 311 -4.79 4.48 1.62
CA ALA A 311 -3.60 3.64 1.45
C ALA A 311 -3.06 3.13 2.79
N TYR A 312 -2.91 1.82 2.91
CA TYR A 312 -2.51 1.11 4.12
C TYR A 312 -1.34 0.17 3.88
N SER A 313 -0.72 -0.30 4.96
CA SER A 313 0.33 -1.32 4.87
C SER A 313 -0.25 -2.64 4.36
N VAL A 314 0.57 -3.42 3.66
CA VAL A 314 0.19 -4.75 3.16
C VAL A 314 0.98 -5.81 3.89
N ARG A 315 0.26 -6.81 4.41
CA ARG A 315 0.80 -8.06 4.96
C ARG A 315 0.30 -9.21 4.10
N CYS A 316 1.19 -9.78 3.29
CA CYS A 316 0.81 -10.90 2.44
C CYS A 316 0.71 -12.20 3.24
N ILE A 317 -0.18 -13.07 2.81
CA ILE A 317 -0.26 -14.47 3.25
C ILE A 317 0.09 -15.36 2.05
N LYS A 318 0.76 -16.49 2.31
CA LYS A 318 1.12 -17.45 1.28
C LYS A 318 -0.15 -18.11 0.72
N GLU A 319 -0.16 -18.36 -0.59
CA GLU A 319 -1.24 -19.10 -1.27
C GLU A 319 -1.37 -20.55 -0.80
#